data_AF-A0A7X3U2I4-F1
#
_entry.id   AF-A0A7X3U2I4-F1
#
_cell.length_a   1.000
_cell.length_b   1.000
_cell.length_c   1.000
_cell.angle_alpha   90.00
_cell.angle_beta   90.00
_cell.angle_gamma   90.00
#
_symmetry.space_group_name_H-M   'P 1'
#
loop_
_entity.id
_entity.type
_entity.pdbx_description
1 polymer ?
#
loop_
_entity_poly.entity_id
_entity_poly.type
_entity_poly.pdbx_seq_one_letter_code
_entity_poly.pdbx_strand_id
1 'polypeptide(L)'
;PELWAPALEESAAAVQERLQDTPDEWLQRRVPLIEGDATLAGWRVLMMLVEHEVHHRSQIDTYAGLNGWSPPDIFGMSAEGLAEREDAQRRRLAERG
;
A
#
# COMPACT_ATOMS: atom_id res chain seq x y z
N PRO A 1 -13.20 12.89 -17.47
CA PRO A 1 -11.97 13.28 -16.73
C PRO A 1 -12.21 13.67 -15.26
N GLU A 2 -13.38 14.22 -14.93
CA GLU A 2 -13.66 14.75 -13.59
C GLU A 2 -14.22 13.74 -12.58
N LEU A 3 -14.35 12.45 -12.93
CA LEU A 3 -15.07 11.48 -12.08
C LEU A 3 -14.18 10.74 -11.08
N TRP A 4 -12.87 10.62 -11.30
CA TRP A 4 -12.04 9.72 -10.51
C TRP A 4 -11.51 10.36 -9.23
N ALA A 5 -11.13 11.64 -9.26
CA ALA A 5 -10.62 12.32 -8.07
C ALA A 5 -11.69 12.39 -6.95
N PRO A 6 -12.94 12.82 -7.23
CA PRO A 6 -14.00 12.76 -6.22
C PRO A 6 -14.26 11.34 -5.71
N ALA A 7 -14.28 10.34 -6.60
CA ALA A 7 -14.50 8.94 -6.21
C ALA A 7 -13.39 8.39 -5.30
N LEU A 8 -12.13 8.80 -5.51
CA LEU A 8 -11.01 8.45 -4.65
C LEU A 8 -11.13 9.11 -3.27
N GLU A 9 -11.48 10.40 -3.22
CA GLU A 9 -11.70 11.14 -1.98
C GLU A 9 -12.86 10.56 -1.16
N GLU A 10 -13.99 10.25 -1.81
CA GLU A 10 -15.14 9.60 -1.19
C GLU A 10 -14.78 8.21 -0.65
N SER A 11 -14.03 7.42 -1.42
CA SER A 11 -13.57 6.09 -0.99
C SER A 11 -12.64 6.18 0.22
N ALA A 12 -11.71 7.14 0.22
CA ALA A 12 -10.80 7.38 1.35
C ALA A 12 -11.57 7.81 2.61
N ALA A 13 -12.53 8.73 2.48
CA ALA A 13 -13.39 9.15 3.58
C ALA A 13 -14.19 7.99 4.17
N ALA A 14 -14.76 7.13 3.32
CA ALA A 14 -15.52 5.95 3.77
C ALA A 14 -14.65 4.92 4.49
N VAL A 15 -13.40 4.72 4.05
CA VAL A 15 -12.44 3.85 4.76
C VAL A 15 -12.08 4.47 6.12
N GLN A 16 -11.78 5.77 6.16
CA GLN A 16 -11.45 6.47 7.40
C GLN A 16 -12.60 6.41 8.41
N GLU A 17 -13.82 6.69 7.99
CA GLU A 17 -15.02 6.63 8.84
C GLU A 17 -15.20 5.26 9.48
N ARG A 18 -14.91 4.19 8.73
CA ARG A 18 -15.02 2.80 9.24
C ARG A 18 -13.88 2.44 10.19
N LEU A 19 -12.69 2.97 9.97
CA LEU A 19 -11.51 2.61 10.77
C LEU A 19 -11.37 3.43 12.07
N GLN A 20 -11.84 4.68 12.10
CA GLN A 20 -11.54 5.63 13.19
C GLN A 20 -11.90 5.14 14.60
N ASP A 21 -12.98 4.37 14.74
CA ASP A 21 -13.47 3.83 16.01
C ASP A 21 -13.40 2.28 16.06
N THR A 22 -12.67 1.66 15.13
CA THR A 22 -12.50 0.20 15.15
C THR A 22 -11.58 -0.22 16.29
N PRO A 23 -12.01 -1.10 17.22
CA PRO A 23 -11.18 -1.51 18.34
C PRO A 23 -10.03 -2.42 17.89
N ASP A 24 -8.89 -2.37 18.58
CA ASP A 24 -7.68 -3.15 18.25
C ASP A 24 -7.94 -4.66 18.18
N GLU A 25 -8.85 -5.18 19.01
CA GLU A 25 -9.25 -6.59 18.99
C GLU A 25 -9.81 -7.05 17.63
N TRP A 26 -10.34 -6.12 16.83
CA TRP A 26 -10.79 -6.41 15.48
C TRP A 26 -9.66 -6.92 14.59
N LEU A 27 -8.41 -6.49 14.83
CA LEU A 27 -7.23 -6.99 14.09
C LEU A 27 -7.08 -8.51 14.22
N GLN A 28 -7.56 -9.10 15.31
CA GLN A 28 -7.52 -10.55 15.56
C GLN A 28 -8.79 -11.28 15.09
N ARG A 29 -9.84 -10.56 14.67
CA ARG A 29 -11.08 -11.14 14.16
C ARG A 29 -10.79 -12.07 12.98
N ARG A 30 -11.46 -13.23 12.94
CA ARG A 30 -11.45 -14.13 11.78
C ARG A 30 -12.48 -13.65 10.77
N VAL A 31 -12.00 -13.17 9.63
CA VAL A 31 -12.80 -12.72 8.48
C VAL A 31 -12.90 -13.89 7.49
N PRO A 32 -14.12 -14.37 7.16
CA PRO A 32 -14.30 -15.40 6.14
C PRO A 32 -13.80 -14.94 4.78
N LEU A 33 -13.16 -15.86 4.05
CA LEU A 33 -12.91 -15.66 2.62
C LEU A 33 -14.22 -15.81 1.84
N ILE A 34 -14.26 -15.24 0.63
CA ILE A 34 -15.42 -15.32 -0.26
C ILE A 34 -15.69 -16.79 -0.66
N GLU A 35 -14.63 -17.59 -0.76
CA GLU A 35 -14.70 -18.99 -1.16
C GLU A 35 -14.12 -19.92 -0.09
N GLY A 36 -14.83 -21.02 0.17
CA GLY A 36 -14.43 -22.07 1.13
C GLY A 36 -14.62 -21.71 2.59
N ASP A 37 -14.11 -22.57 3.48
CA ASP A 37 -14.22 -22.43 4.95
C ASP A 37 -13.03 -21.68 5.57
N ALA A 38 -12.13 -21.15 4.74
CA ALA A 38 -10.94 -20.46 5.19
C ALA A 38 -11.27 -19.05 5.72
N THR A 39 -10.43 -18.59 6.66
CA THR A 39 -10.54 -17.26 7.24
C THR A 39 -9.18 -16.57 7.26
N LEU A 40 -9.17 -15.24 7.30
CA LEU A 40 -7.99 -14.41 7.55
C LEU A 40 -8.16 -13.62 8.85
N ALA A 41 -7.05 -13.28 9.50
CA ALA A 41 -7.09 -12.31 10.59
C ALA A 41 -7.39 -10.90 10.02
N GLY A 42 -8.12 -10.06 10.74
CA GLY A 42 -8.46 -8.70 10.31
C GLY A 42 -7.25 -7.87 9.87
N TRP A 43 -6.13 -7.98 10.58
CA TRP A 43 -4.88 -7.31 10.19
C TRP A 43 -4.37 -7.75 8.81
N ARG A 44 -4.56 -9.01 8.42
CA ARG A 44 -4.16 -9.49 7.08
C ARG A 44 -5.01 -8.88 5.98
N VAL A 45 -6.29 -8.60 6.26
CA VAL A 45 -7.17 -7.89 5.32
C VAL A 45 -6.69 -6.45 5.11
N LEU A 46 -6.30 -5.76 6.19
CA LEU A 46 -5.75 -4.41 6.09
C LEU A 46 -4.41 -4.38 5.35
N MET A 47 -3.52 -5.36 5.62
CA MET A 47 -2.28 -5.51 4.87
C MET A 47 -2.54 -5.74 3.37
N MET A 48 -3.48 -6.63 3.03
CA MET A 48 -3.86 -6.90 1.64
C MET A 48 -4.39 -5.64 0.94
N LEU A 49 -5.17 -4.80 1.63
CA LEU A 49 -5.65 -3.52 1.07
C LEU A 49 -4.48 -2.60 0.69
N VAL A 50 -3.49 -2.46 1.58
CA VAL A 50 -2.29 -1.62 1.34
C VAL A 50 -1.43 -2.19 0.22
N GLU A 51 -1.17 -3.50 0.23
CA GLU A 51 -0.39 -4.17 -0.83
C GLU A 51 -1.07 -4.01 -2.20
N HIS A 52 -2.39 -4.13 -2.25
CA HIS A 52 -3.18 -3.98 -3.47
C HIS A 52 -3.18 -2.54 -4.00
N GLU A 53 -3.24 -1.55 -3.11
CA GLU A 53 -3.13 -0.13 -3.50
C GLU A 53 -1.77 0.16 -4.13
N VAL A 54 -0.68 -0.24 -3.48
CA VAL A 54 0.69 -0.06 -3.99
C VAL A 54 0.87 -0.77 -5.33
N HIS A 55 0.33 -1.99 -5.46
CA HIS A 55 0.38 -2.76 -6.71
C HIS A 55 -0.26 -2.00 -7.87
N HIS A 56 -1.49 -1.51 -7.73
CA HIS A 56 -2.17 -0.80 -8.81
C HIS A 56 -1.63 0.61 -9.03
N ARG A 57 -1.15 1.28 -7.99
CA ARG A 57 -0.44 2.56 -8.14
C ARG A 57 0.77 2.41 -9.06
N SER A 58 1.57 1.35 -8.90
CA SER A 58 2.72 1.11 -9.78
C SER A 58 2.34 0.94 -11.26
N GLN A 59 1.17 0.36 -11.54
CA GLN A 59 0.64 0.23 -12.90
C GLN A 59 0.22 1.59 -13.45
N ILE A 60 -0.46 2.42 -12.65
CA ILE A 60 -0.85 3.79 -13.02
C ILE A 60 0.39 4.64 -13.29
N ASP A 61 1.40 4.59 -12.43
CA ASP A 61 2.65 5.32 -12.59
C ASP A 61 3.40 4.89 -13.86
N THR A 62 3.38 3.59 -14.18
CA THR A 62 3.91 3.07 -15.45
C THR A 62 3.18 3.68 -16.65
N TYR A 63 1.84 3.70 -16.64
CA TYR A 63 1.08 4.32 -17.72
C TYR A 63 1.32 5.83 -17.82
N ALA A 64 1.42 6.54 -16.69
CA ALA A 64 1.74 7.95 -16.64
C ALA A 64 3.12 8.21 -17.29
N GLY A 65 4.13 7.41 -16.93
CA GLY A 65 5.47 7.46 -17.52
C GLY A 65 5.48 7.22 -19.02
N LEU A 66 4.75 6.21 -19.51
CA LEU A 66 4.59 5.95 -20.95
C LEU A 66 3.93 7.12 -21.70
N ASN A 67 3.11 7.93 -21.03
CA ASN A 67 2.49 9.14 -21.57
C ASN A 67 3.32 10.41 -21.33
N GLY A 68 4.58 10.27 -20.89
CA GLY A 68 5.51 11.38 -20.69
C GLY A 68 5.30 12.18 -19.41
N TRP A 69 4.50 11.67 -18.47
CA TRP A 69 4.34 12.28 -17.15
C TRP A 69 5.44 11.76 -16.21
N SER A 70 5.83 12.58 -15.24
CA SER A 70 6.76 12.19 -14.18
C SER A 70 5.97 11.95 -12.90
N PRO A 71 5.47 10.73 -12.65
CA PRO A 71 4.74 10.42 -11.43
C PRO A 71 5.65 10.63 -10.20
N PRO A 72 5.08 11.07 -9.07
CA PRO A 72 5.84 11.29 -7.86
C PRO A 72 6.30 9.97 -7.25
N ASP A 73 7.55 9.95 -6.78
CA ASP A 73 8.11 8.83 -6.04
C ASP A 73 7.26 8.47 -4.81
N ILE A 74 7.09 7.17 -4.58
CA ILE A 74 6.43 6.67 -3.38
C ILE A 74 7.34 6.97 -2.18
N PHE A 75 6.81 7.68 -1.17
CA PHE A 75 7.56 8.20 -0.02
C PHE A 75 8.73 9.15 -0.36
N GLY A 76 8.71 9.77 -1.55
CA GLY A 76 9.74 10.72 -1.97
C GLY A 76 11.09 10.08 -2.27
N MET A 77 11.11 8.80 -2.65
CA MET A 77 12.33 8.08 -3.02
C MET A 77 12.12 7.20 -4.25
N SER A 78 13.00 7.33 -5.24
CA SER A 78 13.00 6.45 -6.41
C SER A 78 13.44 5.03 -6.04
N ALA A 79 13.10 4.06 -6.88
CA ALA A 79 13.51 2.67 -6.69
C ALA A 79 15.04 2.51 -6.69
N GLU A 80 15.72 3.27 -7.54
CA GLU A 80 17.19 3.32 -7.62
C GLU A 80 17.77 3.88 -6.31
N GLY A 81 17.21 4.98 -5.80
CA GLY A 81 17.64 5.57 -4.54
C GLY A 81 17.42 4.65 -3.33
N LEU A 82 16.36 3.82 -3.36
CA LEU A 82 16.14 2.79 -2.34
C LEU A 82 17.21 1.69 -2.41
N ALA A 83 17.48 1.15 -3.60
CA ALA A 83 18.49 0.10 -3.79
C ALA A 83 19.89 0.55 -3.32
N GLU A 84 20.27 1.79 -3.62
CA GLU A 84 21.53 2.37 -3.14
C GLU A 84 21.60 2.43 -1.60
N ARG A 85 20.49 2.79 -0.94
CA ARG A 85 20.42 2.83 0.52
C ARG A 85 20.47 1.43 1.15
N GLU A 86 19.79 0.45 0.55
CA GLU A 86 19.84 -0.94 1.00
C GLU A 86 21.27 -1.49 0.92
N ASP A 87 21.99 -1.20 -0.16
CA ASP A 87 23.39 -1.59 -0.32
C ASP A 87 24.31 -0.92 0.72
N ALA A 88 24.13 0.39 0.94
CA ALA A 88 24.87 1.11 1.97
C ALA A 88 24.59 0.54 3.38
N GLN A 89 23.34 0.19 3.68
CA GLN A 89 22.94 -0.41 4.94
C GLN A 89 23.55 -1.81 5.13
N ARG A 90 23.52 -2.66 4.09
CA ARG A 90 24.15 -3.99 4.11
C ARG A 90 25.64 -3.90 4.40
N ARG A 91 26.37 -2.96 3.77
CA ARG A 91 27.81 -2.73 4.04
C ARG A 91 28.06 -2.32 5.48
N ARG A 92 27.30 -1.35 6.02
CA ARG A 92 27.43 -0.91 7.42
C ARG A 92 27.19 -2.02 8.44
N LEU A 93 26.25 -2.93 8.16
CA LEU A 93 25.99 -4.08 9.04
C LEU A 93 27.13 -5.09 8.99
N ALA A 94 27.71 -5.33 7.81
CA ALA A 94 28.86 -6.22 7.64
C ALA A 94 30.14 -5.69 8.32
N GLU A 95 30.32 -4.37 8.40
CA GLU A 95 31.46 -3.74 9.11
C GLU A 95 31.31 -3.73 10.64
N ARG A 96 30.11 -4.01 11.17
CA ARG A 96 29.81 -4.01 12.62
C ARG A 96 29.80 -5.41 13.24
N GLY A 97 29.85 -6.47 12.44
CA GLY A 97 29.93 -7.87 12.87
C GLY A 97 31.34 -8.40 12.80
#